data_AF-A0A941N1V2-F1
#
_entry.id   AF-A0A941N1V2-F1
#
_cell.length_a   1.000
_cell.length_b   1.000
_cell.length_c   1.000
_cell.angle_alpha   90.00
_cell.angle_beta   90.00
_cell.angle_gamma   90.00
#
_symmetry.space_group_name_H-M   'P 1'
#
loop_
_entity.id
_entity.type
_entity.pdbx_description
1 polymer ?
#
loop_
_entity_poly.entity_id
_entity_poly.type
_entity_poly.pdbx_seq_one_letter_code
_entity_poly.pdbx_strand_id
1 'polypeptide(L)'
;MVDYDGDGRLDLIAGSDDCCNFNGQFFLFRRGADGTFGARETLGTRYSKIQPPFFCPRTRVYFADWNLDKRLDLIVSFNEGRGVFLSFGPLADQGEIEMSAQIGDGEHTNSILCKPNVADWDGDGIPDLVVTIRMHDKRADSACLFRGISDKEGTRLSADPTLLVSPPDGARFTDLDVVDWDDDGTLDLLAGVTWTEGAGQNFKARSQVWVFRGIRADSRSQQVPGR
;
A
#
# COMPACT_ATOMS: atom_id res chain seq x y z
N MET A 1 -5.86 -3.67 11.03
CA MET A 1 -5.94 -4.31 12.35
C MET A 1 -5.68 -5.80 12.15
N VAL A 2 -5.04 -6.46 13.10
CA VAL A 2 -4.62 -7.87 13.02
C VAL A 2 -4.60 -8.44 14.43
N ASP A 3 -4.88 -9.73 14.61
CA ASP A 3 -4.65 -10.42 15.88
C ASP A 3 -3.14 -10.61 16.07
N TYR A 4 -2.48 -9.68 16.78
CA TYR A 4 -1.02 -9.64 16.88
C TYR A 4 -0.48 -10.52 18.00
N ASP A 5 -1.25 -10.79 19.06
CA ASP A 5 -0.82 -11.66 20.16
C ASP A 5 -1.51 -13.04 20.18
N GLY A 6 -2.40 -13.30 19.22
CA GLY A 6 -3.06 -14.59 19.03
C GLY A 6 -4.21 -14.83 20.01
N ASP A 7 -4.74 -13.76 20.61
CA ASP A 7 -5.80 -13.83 21.61
C ASP A 7 -7.23 -13.80 21.02
N GLY A 8 -7.33 -13.76 19.69
CA GLY A 8 -8.58 -13.72 18.94
C GLY A 8 -9.20 -12.33 18.82
N ARG A 9 -8.56 -11.28 19.34
CA ARG A 9 -9.00 -9.87 19.19
C ARG A 9 -8.09 -9.15 18.22
N LEU A 10 -8.69 -8.30 17.40
CA LEU A 10 -7.92 -7.50 16.44
C LEU A 10 -7.26 -6.32 17.15
N ASP A 11 -5.95 -6.25 17.08
CA ASP A 11 -5.11 -5.16 17.55
C ASP A 11 -4.92 -4.09 16.46
N LEU A 12 -4.54 -2.89 16.88
CA LEU A 12 -4.20 -1.81 15.97
C LEU A 12 -2.68 -1.73 15.79
N ILE A 13 -2.23 -1.93 14.55
CA ILE A 13 -0.88 -1.60 14.12
C ILE A 13 -0.96 -0.38 13.22
N ALA A 14 -0.16 0.64 13.53
CA ALA A 14 -0.03 1.87 12.76
C ALA A 14 1.42 2.04 12.30
N GLY A 15 1.61 2.49 11.06
CA GLY A 15 2.93 2.93 10.60
C GLY A 15 3.33 4.25 11.26
N SER A 16 4.64 4.44 11.44
CA SER A 16 5.23 5.67 11.95
C SER A 16 5.67 6.60 10.81
N ASP A 17 5.62 7.90 11.08
CA ASP A 17 6.26 8.94 10.27
C ASP A 17 7.35 9.62 11.10
N ASP A 18 8.41 8.86 11.39
CA ASP A 18 9.58 9.39 12.09
C ASP A 18 10.72 9.59 11.09
N CYS A 19 10.83 10.81 10.56
CA CYS A 19 11.87 11.18 9.60
C CYS A 19 13.30 11.14 10.20
N CYS A 20 13.42 10.97 11.52
CA CYS A 20 14.67 11.07 12.26
C CYS A 20 15.05 9.78 13.02
N ASN A 21 14.18 8.77 13.06
CA ASN A 21 14.44 7.51 13.77
C ASN A 21 14.08 6.29 12.92
N PHE A 22 15.12 5.63 12.42
CA PHE A 22 15.00 4.51 11.47
C PHE A 22 14.71 3.15 12.12
N ASN A 23 14.62 3.09 13.45
CA ASN A 23 14.60 1.83 14.22
C ASN A 23 13.22 1.45 14.80
N GLY A 24 12.15 2.24 14.59
CA GLY A 24 10.83 1.98 15.15
C GLY A 24 9.70 2.43 14.23
N GLN A 25 9.36 1.56 13.28
CA GLN A 25 8.48 1.90 12.15
C GLN A 25 7.00 1.65 12.42
N PHE A 26 6.65 1.00 13.53
CA PHE A 26 5.27 0.64 13.85
C PHE A 26 4.92 0.89 15.31
N PHE A 27 3.68 1.35 15.50
CA PHE A 27 3.05 1.45 16.80
C PHE A 27 1.99 0.37 16.93
N LEU A 28 2.06 -0.40 18.02
CA LEU A 28 1.07 -1.38 18.40
C LEU A 28 0.20 -0.81 19.53
N PHE A 29 -1.10 -1.03 19.42
CA PHE A 29 -2.06 -0.82 20.50
C PHE A 29 -2.87 -2.11 20.65
N ARG A 30 -2.58 -2.86 21.71
CA ARG A 30 -3.27 -4.12 22.01
C ARG A 30 -4.72 -3.86 22.42
N ARG A 31 -5.63 -4.72 21.99
CA ARG A 31 -7.05 -4.61 22.30
C ARG A 31 -7.40 -5.43 23.54
N GLY A 32 -7.80 -4.75 24.61
CA GLY A 32 -8.30 -5.36 25.83
C GLY A 32 -9.61 -6.14 25.61
N ALA A 33 -9.91 -7.06 26.53
CA ALA A 33 -11.17 -7.80 26.54
C ALA A 33 -12.40 -6.87 26.74
N ASP A 34 -12.19 -5.69 27.34
CA ASP A 34 -13.19 -4.63 27.48
C ASP A 34 -13.41 -3.81 26.18
N GLY A 35 -12.66 -4.12 25.12
CA GLY A 35 -12.72 -3.47 23.83
C GLY A 35 -11.92 -2.17 23.72
N THR A 36 -11.21 -1.76 24.78
CA THR A 36 -10.33 -0.58 24.77
C THR A 36 -8.95 -0.92 24.20
N PHE A 37 -8.24 0.10 23.71
CA PHE A 37 -6.85 -0.05 23.27
C PHE A 37 -5.89 0.34 24.41
N GLY A 38 -4.88 -0.50 24.62
CA GLY A 38 -3.80 -0.26 25.58
C GLY A 38 -2.89 0.91 25.19
N ALA A 39 -1.87 1.13 26.02
CA ALA A 39 -0.85 2.15 25.74
C ALA A 39 -0.09 1.83 24.44
N ARG A 40 0.42 2.88 23.80
CA ARG A 40 1.26 2.76 22.61
C ARG A 40 2.53 1.97 22.92
N GLU A 41 2.77 0.92 22.14
CA GLU A 41 4.02 0.18 22.12
C GLU A 41 4.77 0.44 20.82
N THR A 42 6.10 0.52 20.89
CA THR A 42 6.94 0.65 19.69
C THR A 42 7.42 -0.74 19.29
N LEU A 43 7.09 -1.18 18.08
CA LEU A 43 7.63 -2.40 17.51
C LEU A 43 8.90 -2.10 16.70
N GLY A 44 9.98 -2.82 17.00
CA GLY A 44 11.19 -2.80 16.21
C GLY A 44 11.01 -3.53 14.88
N THR A 45 11.94 -3.31 13.96
CA THR A 45 12.00 -4.00 12.66
C THR A 45 13.34 -4.66 12.48
N ARG A 46 13.34 -5.92 12.03
CA ARG A 46 14.56 -6.63 11.63
C ARG A 46 14.55 -6.99 10.15
N TYR A 47 15.71 -6.92 9.52
CA TYR A 47 15.93 -7.23 8.10
C TYR A 47 17.03 -8.30 8.01
N SER A 48 16.62 -9.57 8.09
CA SER A 48 17.54 -10.71 8.17
C SER A 48 17.95 -11.24 6.80
N LYS A 49 17.05 -11.15 5.81
CA LYS A 49 17.17 -11.76 4.47
C LYS A 49 17.33 -10.74 3.34
N ILE A 50 16.98 -9.49 3.62
CA ILE A 50 16.98 -8.39 2.65
C ILE A 50 17.73 -7.20 3.24
N GLN A 51 18.08 -6.25 2.39
CA GLN A 51 18.66 -5.00 2.87
C GLN A 51 17.58 -4.12 3.50
N PRO A 52 17.89 -3.44 4.62
CA PRO A 52 16.99 -2.43 5.14
C PRO A 52 16.84 -1.29 4.11
N PRO A 53 15.64 -0.68 4.01
CA PRO A 53 15.45 0.53 3.23
C PRO A 53 16.39 1.65 3.69
N PHE A 54 16.87 2.44 2.72
CA PHE A 54 17.76 3.58 2.99
C PHE A 54 17.05 4.71 3.75
N PHE A 55 15.73 4.85 3.54
CA PHE A 55 14.88 5.88 4.13
C PHE A 55 13.46 5.34 4.33
N CYS A 56 12.82 5.65 5.47
CA CYS A 56 11.51 5.08 5.87
C CYS A 56 10.46 6.09 6.34
N PRO A 57 10.31 7.28 5.75
CA PRO A 57 9.27 8.21 6.17
C PRO A 57 7.89 7.69 5.73
N ARG A 58 6.84 8.10 6.46
CA ARG A 58 5.43 7.84 6.13
C ARG A 58 5.15 6.36 5.87
N THR A 59 5.44 5.54 6.88
CA THR A 59 5.19 4.10 6.82
C THR A 59 3.71 3.83 6.65
N ARG A 60 3.34 3.01 5.67
CA ARG A 60 1.96 2.56 5.44
C ARG A 60 1.90 1.05 5.51
N VAL A 61 0.85 0.55 6.12
CA VAL A 61 0.65 -0.87 6.39
C VAL A 61 -0.64 -1.36 5.73
N TYR A 62 -0.59 -2.58 5.21
CA TYR A 62 -1.74 -3.33 4.74
C TYR A 62 -1.58 -4.78 5.17
N PHE A 63 -2.70 -5.46 5.42
CA PHE A 63 -2.71 -6.87 5.80
C PHE A 63 -3.43 -7.68 4.73
N ALA A 64 -2.77 -8.71 4.22
CA ALA A 64 -3.35 -9.65 3.26
C ALA A 64 -2.64 -11.00 3.35
N ASP A 65 -3.30 -12.06 2.91
CA ASP A 65 -2.67 -13.37 2.70
C ASP A 65 -1.90 -13.34 1.37
N TRP A 66 -0.66 -12.83 1.40
CA TRP A 66 0.14 -12.58 0.20
C TRP A 66 0.64 -13.88 -0.43
N ASN A 67 1.00 -14.85 0.41
CA ASN A 67 1.56 -16.13 -0.03
C ASN A 67 0.53 -17.27 -0.11
N LEU A 68 -0.76 -16.97 0.07
CA LEU A 68 -1.87 -17.93 0.03
C LEU A 68 -1.79 -19.04 1.08
N ASP A 69 -1.17 -18.76 2.23
CA ASP A 69 -1.01 -19.69 3.34
C ASP A 69 -2.15 -19.62 4.39
N LYS A 70 -3.15 -18.76 4.13
CA LYS A 70 -4.31 -18.49 4.98
C LYS A 70 -3.99 -17.75 6.27
N ARG A 71 -2.83 -17.09 6.34
CA ARG A 71 -2.47 -16.17 7.42
C ARG A 71 -2.27 -14.78 6.86
N LEU A 72 -2.57 -13.77 7.68
CA LEU A 72 -2.33 -12.39 7.28
C LEU A 72 -0.83 -12.09 7.36
N ASP A 73 -0.29 -11.67 6.23
CA ASP A 73 1.02 -11.06 6.11
C ASP A 73 0.90 -9.55 6.27
N LEU A 74 1.99 -8.91 6.69
CA LEU A 74 2.10 -7.46 6.73
C LEU A 74 2.84 -6.97 5.49
N ILE A 75 2.15 -6.13 4.72
CA ILE A 75 2.65 -5.46 3.54
C ILE A 75 2.93 -4.01 3.89
N VAL A 76 4.17 -3.57 3.66
CA VAL A 76 4.66 -2.26 4.08
C VAL A 76 5.19 -1.48 2.90
N SER A 77 4.78 -0.23 2.78
CA SER A 77 5.39 0.72 1.86
C SER A 77 5.84 1.96 2.60
N PHE A 78 6.85 2.61 2.04
CA PHE A 78 7.37 3.89 2.53
C PHE A 78 7.31 4.91 1.42
N ASN A 79 7.29 6.18 1.79
CA ASN A 79 7.60 7.21 0.82
C ASN A 79 9.12 7.18 0.58
N GLU A 80 9.55 7.13 -0.68
CA GLU A 80 10.98 7.02 -1.03
C GLU A 80 11.66 5.70 -0.62
N GLY A 81 10.90 4.73 -0.11
CA GLY A 81 11.36 3.37 0.10
C GLY A 81 11.40 2.64 -1.23
N ARG A 82 12.56 2.13 -1.61
CA ARG A 82 12.69 1.33 -2.83
C ARG A 82 11.86 0.05 -2.67
N GLY A 83 10.62 0.00 -3.15
CA GLY A 83 9.82 -1.23 -3.09
C GLY A 83 8.84 -1.33 -1.93
N VAL A 84 8.12 -2.46 -1.94
CA VAL A 84 7.21 -2.89 -0.88
C VAL A 84 7.86 -4.02 -0.10
N PHE A 85 7.75 -3.97 1.22
CA PHE A 85 8.37 -4.90 2.15
C PHE A 85 7.32 -5.81 2.76
N LEU A 86 7.69 -7.06 2.98
CA LEU A 86 6.77 -8.10 3.46
C LEU A 86 7.29 -8.74 4.74
N SER A 87 6.38 -8.88 5.71
CA SER A 87 6.55 -9.77 6.85
C SER A 87 5.50 -10.87 6.76
N PHE A 88 5.94 -12.11 6.64
CA PHE A 88 5.04 -13.26 6.54
C PHE A 88 4.46 -13.62 7.91
N GLY A 89 3.16 -13.84 7.95
CA GLY A 89 2.42 -14.22 9.14
C GLY A 89 2.75 -15.63 9.64
N PRO A 90 2.39 -15.95 10.90
CA PRO A 90 1.75 -15.05 11.86
C PRO A 90 2.74 -14.09 12.52
N LEU A 91 2.30 -12.87 12.83
CA LEU A 91 3.11 -11.84 13.51
C LEU A 91 3.20 -12.03 15.03
N ALA A 92 2.61 -13.11 15.54
CA ALA A 92 2.35 -13.42 16.95
C ALA A 92 3.54 -13.11 17.90
N ASP A 93 3.40 -12.03 18.67
CA ASP A 93 4.26 -11.61 19.80
C ASP A 93 5.78 -11.79 19.59
N GLN A 94 6.27 -11.44 18.39
CA GLN A 94 7.68 -11.65 18.04
C GLN A 94 8.64 -10.57 18.59
N GLY A 95 8.12 -9.55 19.28
CA GLY A 95 8.88 -8.40 19.80
C GLY A 95 9.38 -7.42 18.70
N GLU A 96 9.78 -7.96 17.55
CA GLU A 96 10.15 -7.23 16.34
C GLU A 96 9.40 -7.81 15.14
N ILE A 97 9.09 -6.97 14.17
CA ILE A 97 8.53 -7.39 12.88
C ILE A 97 9.70 -7.71 11.95
N GLU A 98 9.76 -8.95 11.45
CA GLU A 98 10.75 -9.36 10.45
C GLU A 98 10.31 -9.01 9.04
N MET A 99 11.01 -8.06 8.42
CA MET A 99 10.88 -7.81 6.98
C MET A 99 11.77 -8.81 6.26
N SER A 100 11.14 -9.82 5.67
CA SER A 100 11.80 -11.02 5.16
C SER A 100 11.85 -11.08 3.63
N ALA A 101 11.04 -10.25 2.96
CA ALA A 101 11.01 -10.12 1.52
C ALA A 101 10.74 -8.68 1.09
N GLN A 102 11.13 -8.38 -0.14
CA GLN A 102 10.94 -7.11 -0.81
C GLN A 102 10.41 -7.42 -2.20
N ILE A 103 9.33 -6.75 -2.61
CA ILE A 103 8.74 -6.86 -3.94
C ILE A 103 8.83 -5.51 -4.66
N GLY A 104 9.06 -5.58 -5.96
CA GLY A 104 9.37 -4.42 -6.81
C GLY A 104 10.87 -4.28 -7.08
N ASP A 105 11.19 -3.69 -8.22
CA ASP A 105 12.56 -3.52 -8.72
C ASP A 105 13.31 -2.32 -8.11
N GLY A 106 12.65 -1.52 -7.26
CA GLY A 106 13.21 -0.28 -6.75
C GLY A 106 13.53 0.74 -7.84
N GLU A 107 13.01 0.60 -9.06
CA GLU A 107 13.01 1.66 -10.08
C GLU A 107 11.60 2.26 -10.14
N HIS A 108 10.58 1.41 -10.32
CA HIS A 108 9.18 1.82 -10.43
C HIS A 108 8.50 2.01 -9.08
N THR A 109 8.98 1.34 -8.04
CA THR A 109 8.37 1.30 -6.70
C THR A 109 9.06 2.22 -5.70
N ASN A 110 9.85 3.18 -6.18
CA ASN A 110 10.63 4.08 -5.33
C ASN A 110 9.80 5.10 -4.56
N SER A 111 8.58 5.44 -4.98
CA SER A 111 7.77 6.41 -4.25
C SER A 111 6.34 5.95 -4.23
N ILE A 112 5.98 5.28 -3.15
CA ILE A 112 4.62 4.86 -2.88
C ILE A 112 3.97 5.91 -1.97
N LEU A 113 2.85 6.47 -2.43
CA LEU A 113 2.27 7.69 -1.87
C LEU A 113 0.97 7.47 -1.10
N CYS A 114 0.26 6.38 -1.40
CA CYS A 114 -0.91 5.89 -0.68
C CYS A 114 -0.61 4.50 -0.11
N LYS A 115 -1.53 3.97 0.71
CA LYS A 115 -1.40 2.60 1.22
C LYS A 115 -1.35 1.61 0.04
N PRO A 116 -0.55 0.53 0.12
CA PRO A 116 -0.63 -0.54 -0.87
C PRO A 116 -1.98 -1.23 -0.74
N ASN A 117 -2.56 -1.66 -1.85
CA ASN A 117 -3.77 -2.46 -1.88
C ASN A 117 -3.45 -3.82 -2.50
N VAL A 118 -3.84 -4.88 -1.82
CA VAL A 118 -3.72 -6.26 -2.33
C VAL A 118 -5.09 -6.76 -2.71
N ALA A 119 -5.23 -7.23 -3.94
CA ALA A 119 -6.49 -7.76 -4.47
C ALA A 119 -6.20 -8.75 -5.62
N ASP A 120 -7.14 -9.65 -5.89
CA ASP A 120 -7.08 -10.53 -7.07
C ASP A 120 -7.75 -9.79 -8.25
N TRP A 121 -6.97 -9.11 -9.08
CA TRP A 121 -7.51 -8.17 -10.07
C TRP A 121 -8.06 -8.86 -11.32
N ASP A 122 -7.54 -10.03 -11.71
CA ASP A 122 -8.05 -10.81 -12.85
C ASP A 122 -8.79 -12.09 -12.47
N GLY A 123 -8.92 -12.40 -11.19
CA GLY A 123 -9.65 -13.57 -10.73
C GLY A 123 -8.85 -14.87 -10.88
N ASP A 124 -7.52 -14.81 -10.96
CA ASP A 124 -6.67 -15.99 -11.06
C ASP A 124 -6.36 -16.65 -9.70
N GLY A 125 -6.79 -16.02 -8.61
CA GLY A 125 -6.57 -16.45 -7.24
C GLY A 125 -5.18 -16.12 -6.69
N ILE A 126 -4.36 -15.37 -7.43
CA ILE A 126 -3.04 -14.90 -7.02
C ILE A 126 -3.15 -13.42 -6.61
N PRO A 127 -2.60 -13.02 -5.45
CA PRO A 127 -2.68 -11.63 -5.03
C PRO A 127 -1.89 -10.69 -5.95
N ASP A 128 -2.58 -9.71 -6.53
CA ASP A 128 -1.98 -8.57 -7.23
C ASP A 128 -1.75 -7.39 -6.26
N LEU A 129 -0.93 -6.43 -6.70
CA LEU A 129 -0.62 -5.22 -5.93
C LEU A 129 -1.01 -3.96 -6.70
N VAL A 130 -1.90 -3.16 -6.13
CA VAL A 130 -2.21 -1.80 -6.61
C VAL A 130 -1.55 -0.77 -5.70
N VAL A 131 -0.72 0.09 -6.30
CA VAL A 131 0.00 1.17 -5.61
C VAL A 131 -0.09 2.47 -6.39
N THR A 132 0.03 3.59 -5.68
CA THR A 132 0.25 4.89 -6.31
C THR A 132 1.75 5.16 -6.41
N ILE A 133 2.29 5.18 -7.63
CA ILE A 133 3.70 5.46 -7.89
C ILE A 133 3.86 6.72 -8.73
N ARG A 134 4.95 7.45 -8.52
CA ARG A 134 5.37 8.52 -9.44
C ARG A 134 6.16 7.91 -10.58
N MET A 135 5.54 7.76 -11.74
CA MET A 135 6.25 7.30 -12.94
C MET A 135 7.26 8.36 -13.42
N HIS A 136 8.46 7.93 -13.81
CA HIS A 136 9.58 8.82 -14.17
C HIS A 136 9.29 9.78 -15.32
N ASP A 137 8.42 9.39 -16.25
CA ASP A 137 8.01 10.17 -17.43
C ASP A 137 6.77 11.04 -17.17
N LYS A 138 6.10 10.88 -16.02
CA LYS A 138 4.88 11.61 -15.68
C LYS A 138 5.10 12.54 -14.49
N ARG A 139 4.56 13.76 -14.61
CA ARG A 139 4.54 14.73 -13.50
C ARG A 139 3.43 14.44 -12.46
N ALA A 140 2.77 13.28 -12.55
CA ALA A 140 1.60 12.93 -11.75
C ALA A 140 1.75 11.57 -11.09
N ASP A 141 1.33 11.51 -9.83
CA ASP A 141 1.30 10.31 -9.01
C ASP A 141 0.15 9.41 -9.51
N SER A 142 0.47 8.23 -10.06
CA SER A 142 -0.48 7.39 -10.82
C SER A 142 -0.76 6.06 -10.10
N ALA A 143 -2.01 5.60 -10.18
CA ALA A 143 -2.39 4.29 -9.69
C ALA A 143 -1.98 3.22 -10.70
N CYS A 144 -1.24 2.23 -10.24
CA CYS A 144 -0.62 1.22 -11.07
C CYS A 144 -0.83 -0.17 -10.45
N LEU A 145 -1.00 -1.15 -11.33
CA LEU A 145 -1.17 -2.55 -11.00
C LEU A 145 0.13 -3.30 -11.31
N PHE A 146 0.62 -4.05 -10.33
CA PHE A 146 1.62 -5.09 -10.53
C PHE A 146 0.92 -6.45 -10.40
N ARG A 147 1.13 -7.33 -11.38
CA ARG A 147 0.52 -8.65 -11.37
C ARG A 147 1.24 -9.59 -10.42
N GLY A 148 0.49 -10.31 -9.60
CA GLY A 148 0.96 -11.42 -8.81
C GLY A 148 1.37 -12.57 -9.70
N ILE A 149 2.49 -13.21 -9.37
CA ILE A 149 2.94 -14.43 -10.01
C ILE A 149 3.35 -15.37 -8.90
N SER A 150 2.70 -16.52 -8.82
CA SER A 150 2.98 -17.54 -7.81
C SER A 150 3.47 -18.81 -8.50
N ASP A 151 4.71 -19.19 -8.19
CA ASP A 151 5.34 -20.39 -8.72
C ASP A 151 6.16 -21.10 -7.62
N LYS A 152 7.06 -22.02 -7.99
CA LYS A 152 7.87 -22.77 -7.02
C LYS A 152 8.86 -21.90 -6.25
N GLU A 153 9.16 -20.70 -6.75
CA GLU A 153 10.06 -19.74 -6.11
C GLU A 153 9.30 -18.81 -5.12
N GLY A 154 7.97 -18.91 -5.09
CA GLY A 154 7.08 -18.13 -4.22
C GLY A 154 6.27 -17.09 -4.98
N THR A 155 5.59 -16.22 -4.24
CA THR A 155 4.74 -15.15 -4.80
C THR A 155 5.55 -13.86 -4.99
N ARG A 156 5.61 -13.37 -6.22
CA ARG A 156 6.32 -12.17 -6.64
C ARG A 156 5.45 -11.30 -7.56
N LEU A 157 5.96 -10.12 -7.91
CA LEU A 157 5.30 -9.22 -8.84
C LEU A 157 5.81 -9.37 -10.28
N SER A 158 5.00 -8.92 -11.25
CA SER A 158 5.46 -8.58 -12.59
C SER A 158 6.56 -7.51 -12.52
N ALA A 159 7.49 -7.55 -13.48
CA ALA A 159 8.57 -6.57 -13.54
C ALA A 159 8.02 -5.16 -13.81
N ASP A 160 7.17 -5.03 -14.83
CA ASP A 160 6.59 -3.76 -15.23
C ASP A 160 5.19 -3.57 -14.63
N PRO A 161 4.88 -2.37 -14.10
CA PRO A 161 3.52 -2.02 -13.72
C PRO A 161 2.64 -1.72 -14.93
N THR A 162 1.37 -2.09 -14.84
CA THR A 162 0.31 -1.58 -15.72
C THR A 162 -0.27 -0.31 -15.12
N LEU A 163 -0.30 0.78 -15.89
CA LEU A 163 -0.97 2.00 -15.49
C LEU A 163 -2.49 1.79 -15.50
N LEU A 164 -3.15 2.00 -14.37
CA LEU A 164 -4.62 1.98 -14.27
C LEU A 164 -5.19 3.36 -14.58
N VAL A 165 -4.78 4.37 -13.79
CA VAL A 165 -5.27 5.74 -13.93
C VAL A 165 -4.26 6.75 -13.39
N SER A 166 -4.20 7.91 -14.05
CA SER A 166 -3.49 9.09 -13.56
C SER A 166 -4.50 10.17 -13.18
N PRO A 167 -4.32 10.91 -12.07
CA PRO A 167 -5.13 12.07 -11.78
C PRO A 167 -4.80 13.18 -12.81
N PRO A 168 -5.68 14.19 -12.99
CA PRO A 168 -5.37 15.32 -13.86
C PRO A 168 -4.10 16.05 -13.44
N ASP A 169 -3.51 16.80 -14.37
CA ASP A 169 -2.31 17.59 -14.10
C ASP A 169 -2.50 18.53 -12.90
N GLY A 170 -1.56 18.48 -11.95
CA GLY A 170 -1.59 19.26 -10.72
C GLY A 170 -2.47 18.68 -9.60
N ALA A 171 -3.18 17.57 -9.87
CA ALA A 171 -3.88 16.80 -8.85
C ALA A 171 -3.02 15.62 -8.34
N ARG A 172 -3.36 15.13 -7.15
CA ARG A 172 -2.70 13.98 -6.51
C ARG A 172 -3.72 13.09 -5.82
N PHE A 173 -3.44 11.80 -5.78
CA PHE A 173 -4.15 10.89 -4.90
C PHE A 173 -3.74 11.15 -3.43
N THR A 174 -4.73 11.17 -2.54
CA THR A 174 -4.53 11.24 -1.08
C THR A 174 -4.72 9.88 -0.43
N ASP A 175 -5.63 9.06 -0.97
CA ASP A 175 -5.79 7.65 -0.64
C ASP A 175 -6.37 6.91 -1.85
N LEU A 176 -6.22 5.59 -1.84
CA LEU A 176 -6.73 4.69 -2.88
C LEU A 176 -7.23 3.40 -2.21
N ASP A 177 -8.43 2.95 -2.57
CA ASP A 177 -8.98 1.64 -2.23
C ASP A 177 -9.39 0.89 -3.51
N VAL A 178 -9.27 -0.44 -3.46
CA VAL A 178 -9.69 -1.36 -4.52
C VAL A 178 -10.90 -2.14 -4.02
N VAL A 179 -12.02 -2.05 -4.71
CA VAL A 179 -13.29 -2.68 -4.29
C VAL A 179 -14.23 -2.84 -5.48
N ASP A 180 -15.03 -3.90 -5.51
CA ASP A 180 -16.21 -3.97 -6.39
C ASP A 180 -17.29 -3.05 -5.80
N TRP A 181 -17.39 -1.82 -6.31
CA TRP A 181 -18.22 -0.77 -5.70
C TRP A 181 -19.70 -0.90 -6.06
N ASP A 182 -20.01 -1.43 -7.24
CA ASP A 182 -21.38 -1.56 -7.74
C ASP A 182 -21.87 -3.00 -7.93
N ASP A 183 -21.15 -3.97 -7.36
CA ASP A 183 -21.50 -5.40 -7.33
C ASP A 183 -21.58 -5.99 -8.75
N ASP A 184 -20.72 -5.51 -9.66
CA ASP A 184 -20.65 -5.96 -11.06
C ASP A 184 -19.68 -7.12 -11.30
N GLY A 185 -18.94 -7.52 -10.26
CA GLY A 185 -17.94 -8.58 -10.28
C GLY A 185 -16.56 -8.13 -10.76
N THR A 186 -16.37 -6.84 -11.06
CA THR A 186 -15.09 -6.24 -11.45
C THR A 186 -14.59 -5.31 -10.35
N LEU A 187 -13.29 -5.29 -10.10
CA LEU A 187 -12.72 -4.35 -9.14
C LEU A 187 -12.64 -2.93 -9.72
N ASP A 188 -13.08 -1.97 -8.91
CA ASP A 188 -12.99 -0.54 -9.16
C ASP A 188 -11.94 0.12 -8.27
N LEU A 189 -11.60 1.38 -8.61
CA LEU A 189 -10.77 2.23 -7.76
C LEU A 189 -11.60 3.35 -7.12
N LEU A 190 -11.57 3.40 -5.79
CA LEU A 190 -12.07 4.53 -5.01
C LEU A 190 -10.88 5.39 -4.59
N ALA A 191 -10.86 6.65 -5.04
CA ALA A 191 -9.70 7.52 -4.86
C ALA A 191 -10.07 8.85 -4.20
N GLY A 192 -9.34 9.21 -3.15
CA GLY A 192 -9.29 10.60 -2.70
C GLY A 192 -8.38 11.39 -3.63
N VAL A 193 -8.86 12.49 -4.21
CA VAL A 193 -8.11 13.33 -5.15
C VAL A 193 -8.07 14.76 -4.63
N THR A 194 -6.88 15.34 -4.55
CA THR A 194 -6.67 16.72 -4.12
C THR A 194 -5.91 17.53 -5.17
N TRP A 195 -6.25 18.81 -5.33
CA TRP A 195 -5.56 19.72 -6.26
C TRP A 195 -5.65 21.17 -5.76
N THR A 196 -4.85 22.06 -6.34
CA THR A 196 -4.90 23.50 -6.07
C THR A 196 -5.47 24.27 -7.26
N GLU A 197 -6.38 25.20 -6.99
CA GLU A 197 -6.92 26.15 -7.97
C GLU A 197 -6.36 27.55 -7.68
N GLY A 198 -5.94 28.28 -8.70
CA GLY A 198 -5.34 29.61 -8.55
C GLY A 198 -3.81 29.60 -8.42
N ALA A 199 -3.22 30.78 -8.20
CA ALA A 199 -1.77 30.95 -8.20
C ALA A 199 -1.32 31.99 -7.15
N GLY A 200 -0.06 31.90 -6.73
CA GLY A 200 0.53 32.81 -5.75
C GLY A 200 -0.14 32.68 -4.38
N GLN A 201 -0.39 33.81 -3.71
CA GLN A 201 -1.05 33.85 -2.40
C GLN A 201 -2.56 33.57 -2.47
N ASN A 202 -3.16 33.55 -3.67
CA ASN A 202 -4.60 33.34 -3.88
C ASN A 202 -4.88 31.96 -4.47
N PHE A 203 -4.39 30.90 -3.81
CA PHE A 203 -4.73 29.53 -4.17
C PHE A 203 -5.79 28.95 -3.23
N LYS A 204 -6.56 27.98 -3.73
CA LYS A 204 -7.52 27.18 -2.96
C LYS A 204 -7.18 25.70 -3.12
N ALA A 205 -7.02 25.00 -2.02
CA ALA A 205 -6.99 23.54 -2.04
C ALA A 205 -8.41 23.00 -2.21
N ARG A 206 -8.56 21.98 -3.06
CA ARG A 206 -9.80 21.26 -3.31
C ARG A 206 -9.55 19.77 -3.11
N SER A 207 -10.54 19.06 -2.62
CA SER A 207 -10.47 17.60 -2.52
C SER A 207 -11.83 16.98 -2.84
N GLN A 208 -11.81 15.82 -3.47
CA GLN A 208 -12.98 15.02 -3.84
C GLN A 208 -12.68 13.53 -3.67
N VAL A 209 -13.74 12.73 -3.61
CA VAL A 209 -13.65 11.27 -3.76
C VAL A 209 -14.17 10.93 -5.15
N TRP A 210 -13.37 10.19 -5.92
CA TRP A 210 -13.70 9.74 -7.27
C TRP A 210 -13.83 8.22 -7.27
N VAL A 211 -14.78 7.72 -8.07
CA VAL A 211 -14.93 6.29 -8.37
C VAL A 211 -14.53 6.09 -9.82
N PHE A 212 -13.54 5.25 -10.07
CA PHE A 212 -13.17 4.83 -11.41
C PHE A 212 -13.65 3.41 -11.64
N ARG A 213 -14.68 3.28 -12.48
CA ARG A 213 -15.33 2.00 -12.71
C ARG A 213 -14.85 1.31 -13.97
N GLY A 214 -14.83 -0.02 -13.95
CA GLY A 214 -14.56 -0.85 -15.13
C GLY A 214 -13.20 -0.57 -15.76
N ILE A 215 -12.20 -0.25 -14.94
CA ILE A 215 -10.83 -0.02 -15.40
C ILE A 215 -10.28 -1.35 -15.91
N ARG A 216 -9.89 -1.39 -17.18
CA ARG A 216 -9.18 -2.54 -17.73
C ARG A 216 -7.69 -2.33 -17.52
N ALA A 217 -7.03 -3.37 -17.03
CA ALA A 217 -5.57 -3.43 -16.99
C ALA A 217 -5.04 -3.79 -18.39
N ASP A 218 -5.24 -2.92 -19.36
CA ASP A 218 -4.60 -3.00 -20.67
C ASP A 218 -3.46 -1.96 -20.78
N SER A 219 -2.51 -2.19 -21.67
CA SER A 219 -1.30 -1.36 -21.81
C SER A 219 -1.57 0.05 -22.39
N ARG A 220 -2.84 0.47 -22.52
CA ARG A 220 -3.23 1.78 -23.04
C ARG A 220 -3.84 2.62 -21.93
N SER A 221 -3.12 3.68 -21.55
CA SER A 221 -3.50 4.61 -20.49
C SER A 221 -4.94 5.13 -20.64
N GLN A 222 -5.74 5.02 -19.57
CA GLN A 222 -6.94 5.84 -19.42
C GLN A 222 -6.57 7.16 -18.73
N GLN A 223 -6.65 8.27 -19.47
CA GLN A 223 -6.63 9.61 -18.88
C GLN A 223 -8.04 9.94 -18.40
N VAL A 224 -8.14 10.53 -17.21
CA VAL A 224 -9.41 11.10 -16.75
C VAL A 224 -9.80 12.22 -17.71
N PRO A 225 -11.04 12.25 -18.23
CA PRO A 225 -11.49 13.35 -19.05
C PRO A 225 -11.31 14.69 -18.32
N GLY A 226 -10.63 15.63 -18.97
CA GLY A 226 -10.60 17.01 -18.51
C GLY A 226 -12.02 17.58 -18.47
N ARG A 227 -12.28 18.41 -17.45
CA ARG A 227 -13.56 19.11 -17.25
C ARG A 227 -14.07 19.81 -18.50
#